data_AF-A0A353NQI0-F1
#
_entry.id   AF-A0A353NQI0-F1
#
_cell.length_a   1.000
_cell.length_b   1.000
_cell.length_c   1.000
_cell.angle_alpha   90.00
_cell.angle_beta   90.00
_cell.angle_gamma   90.00
#
_symmetry.space_group_name_H-M   'P 1'
#
loop_
_entity.id
_entity.type
_entity.pdbx_description
1 polymer ?
#
loop_
_entity_poly.entity_id
_entity_poly.type
_entity_poly.pdbx_seq_one_letter_code
_entity_poly.pdbx_strand_id
1 'polypeptide(L)'
;MFPWQFNVAPHIDSFIKWLVVAWGPFFEALSHMVLGMLLQIEGVLKWMPWWGWIIIITIIAWRQTHNLLKTLLPGLLILTIGLFGLWNVAIETLGIIFVAVLISLIIGIPIGVAMSSSDRFNAFNTPLLDAMQTMPSLVYLIPALMLFGLGKVPGVIATVIY
;
A
#
# COMPACT_ATOMS: atom_id res chain seq x y z
N MET A 1 -23.07 13.01 31.62
CA MET A 1 -22.91 11.55 31.45
C MET A 1 -23.99 11.10 30.49
N PHE A 2 -23.67 10.86 29.22
CA PHE A 2 -24.69 10.57 28.21
C PHE A 2 -25.36 9.21 28.52
N PRO A 3 -26.70 9.13 28.60
CA PRO A 3 -27.43 7.95 29.09
C PRO A 3 -27.54 6.80 28.07
N TRP A 4 -26.87 6.90 26.92
CA TRP A 4 -26.95 5.94 25.83
C TRP A 4 -25.56 5.33 25.55
N GLN A 5 -25.30 4.14 26.09
CA GLN A 5 -24.14 3.33 25.70
C GLN A 5 -24.54 2.36 24.59
N PHE A 6 -24.51 2.83 23.35
CA PHE A 6 -24.62 1.95 22.19
C PHE A 6 -23.29 1.21 22.00
N ASN A 7 -23.21 -0.03 22.48
CA ASN A 7 -22.03 -0.88 22.33
C ASN A 7 -22.00 -1.51 20.93
N VAL A 8 -21.41 -0.79 19.97
CA VAL A 8 -21.23 -1.25 18.58
C VAL A 8 -20.04 -2.22 18.45
N ALA A 9 -19.04 -2.09 19.32
CA ALA A 9 -17.81 -2.90 19.28
C ALA A 9 -18.05 -4.43 19.24
N PRO A 10 -18.92 -5.04 20.08
CA PRO A 10 -19.15 -6.48 20.05
C PRO A 10 -19.72 -6.97 18.70
N HIS A 11 -20.49 -6.13 18.03
CA HIS A 11 -21.10 -6.46 16.73
C HIS A 11 -20.04 -6.46 15.62
N ILE A 12 -19.15 -5.46 15.63
CA ILE A 12 -18.01 -5.39 14.70
C ILE A 12 -17.07 -6.58 14.94
N ASP A 13 -16.72 -6.87 16.20
CA ASP A 13 -15.84 -7.99 16.55
C ASP A 13 -16.41 -9.33 16.08
N SER A 14 -17.70 -9.54 16.28
CA SER A 14 -18.39 -10.76 15.84
C SER A 14 -18.42 -10.86 14.32
N PHE A 15 -18.63 -9.75 13.62
CA PHE A 15 -18.59 -9.69 12.16
C PHE A 15 -17.20 -10.03 11.61
N ILE A 16 -16.13 -9.43 12.15
CA ILE A 16 -14.76 -9.73 11.73
C ILE A 16 -14.42 -11.20 12.00
N LYS A 17 -14.78 -11.75 13.17
CA LYS A 17 -14.57 -13.16 13.48
C LYS A 17 -15.30 -14.10 12.52
N TRP A 18 -16.56 -13.79 12.21
CA TRP A 18 -17.31 -14.56 11.21
C TRP A 18 -16.62 -14.50 9.84
N LEU A 19 -16.13 -13.33 9.45
CA LEU A 19 -15.48 -13.12 8.17
C LEU A 19 -14.16 -13.91 8.06
N VAL A 20 -13.35 -13.94 9.13
CA VAL A 20 -12.13 -14.78 9.22
C VAL A 20 -12.47 -16.27 9.08
N VAL A 21 -13.52 -16.75 9.75
CA VAL A 21 -13.87 -18.19 9.75
C VAL A 21 -14.51 -18.61 8.43
N ALA A 22 -15.44 -17.82 7.89
CA ALA A 22 -16.19 -18.17 6.69
C ALA A 22 -15.39 -17.96 5.40
N TRP A 23 -14.55 -16.92 5.35
CA TRP A 23 -13.81 -16.51 4.15
C TRP A 23 -12.29 -16.69 4.26
N GLY A 24 -11.79 -17.32 5.33
CA GLY A 24 -10.36 -17.56 5.56
C GLY A 24 -9.61 -18.05 4.32
N PRO A 25 -10.06 -19.11 3.63
CA PRO A 25 -9.39 -19.61 2.42
C PRO A 25 -9.30 -18.57 1.28
N PHE A 26 -10.30 -17.70 1.15
CA PHE A 26 -10.28 -16.62 0.16
C PHE A 26 -9.23 -15.57 0.52
N PHE A 27 -9.19 -15.13 1.78
CA PHE A 27 -8.21 -14.15 2.25
C PHE A 27 -6.78 -14.70 2.22
N GLU A 28 -6.59 -15.98 2.51
CA GLU A 28 -5.30 -16.67 2.40
C GLU A 28 -4.83 -16.74 0.93
N ALA A 29 -5.70 -17.13 0.01
CA ALA A 29 -5.38 -17.13 -1.42
C ALA A 29 -5.02 -15.73 -1.93
N LEU A 30 -5.79 -14.71 -1.51
CA LEU A 30 -5.54 -13.32 -1.84
C LEU A 30 -4.20 -12.83 -1.24
N SER A 31 -3.91 -13.19 0.02
CA SER A 31 -2.62 -12.92 0.66
C SER A 31 -1.47 -13.53 -0.11
N HIS A 32 -1.56 -14.79 -0.52
CA HIS A 32 -0.51 -15.44 -1.30
C HIS A 32 -0.31 -14.79 -2.67
N MET A 33 -1.39 -14.35 -3.32
CA MET A 33 -1.29 -13.63 -4.58
C MET A 33 -0.54 -12.30 -4.41
N VAL A 34 -0.95 -11.48 -3.44
CA VAL A 34 -0.32 -10.17 -3.16
C VAL A 34 1.14 -10.35 -2.72
N LEU A 35 1.40 -11.31 -1.82
CA LEU A 35 2.75 -11.63 -1.37
C LEU A 35 3.63 -12.12 -2.53
N GLY A 36 3.09 -12.96 -3.41
CA GLY A 36 3.80 -13.43 -4.60
C GLY A 36 4.22 -12.28 -5.52
N MET A 37 3.30 -11.36 -5.81
CA MET A 37 3.61 -10.16 -6.60
C MET A 37 4.68 -9.29 -5.92
N LEU A 38 4.55 -9.09 -4.60
CA LEU A 38 5.51 -8.32 -3.82
C LEU A 38 6.91 -8.92 -3.86
N LEU A 39 7.03 -10.23 -3.63
CA LEU A 39 8.31 -10.93 -3.64
C LEU A 39 8.95 -10.93 -5.04
N GLN A 40 8.15 -11.00 -6.11
CA GLN A 40 8.66 -10.86 -7.48
C GLN A 40 9.22 -9.47 -7.74
N ILE A 41 8.48 -8.41 -7.37
CA ILE A 41 8.92 -7.03 -7.52
C ILE A 41 10.17 -6.77 -6.67
N GLU A 42 10.17 -7.18 -5.40
CA GLU A 42 11.35 -7.08 -4.55
C GLU A 42 12.53 -7.85 -5.14
N GLY A 43 12.31 -9.04 -5.69
CA GLY A 43 13.35 -9.83 -6.35
C GLY A 43 13.99 -9.09 -7.52
N VAL A 44 13.17 -8.46 -8.37
CA VAL A 44 13.65 -7.61 -9.48
C VAL A 44 14.42 -6.39 -8.96
N LEU A 45 13.90 -5.73 -7.93
CA LEU A 45 14.54 -4.54 -7.35
C LEU A 45 15.88 -4.86 -6.66
N LYS A 46 15.94 -6.00 -5.95
CA LYS A 46 17.13 -6.49 -5.24
C LYS A 46 18.15 -7.12 -6.17
N TRP A 47 17.76 -7.55 -7.38
CA TRP A 47 18.69 -8.12 -8.37
C TRP A 47 19.82 -7.16 -8.73
N MET A 48 19.53 -5.85 -8.75
CA MET A 48 20.54 -4.83 -8.95
C MET A 48 21.07 -4.29 -7.61
N PRO A 49 22.40 -4.22 -7.42
CA PRO A 49 22.98 -3.66 -6.21
C PRO A 49 22.68 -2.16 -6.08
N TRP A 50 22.72 -1.66 -4.84
CA TRP A 50 22.34 -0.29 -4.49
C TRP A 50 23.10 0.80 -5.29
N TRP A 51 24.38 0.58 -5.59
CA TRP A 51 25.17 1.50 -6.40
C TRP A 51 24.71 1.56 -7.87
N GLY A 52 24.12 0.47 -8.40
CA GLY A 52 23.53 0.46 -9.74
C GLY A 52 22.31 1.37 -9.84
N TRP A 53 21.48 1.40 -8.79
CA TRP A 53 20.33 2.30 -8.69
C TRP A 53 20.73 3.77 -8.67
N ILE A 54 21.83 4.10 -7.98
CA ILE A 54 22.38 5.47 -7.97
C ILE A 54 22.73 5.91 -9.40
N ILE A 55 23.41 5.06 -10.16
CA ILE A 55 23.81 5.37 -11.54
C ILE A 55 22.57 5.60 -12.41
N ILE A 56 21.58 4.69 -12.36
CA ILE A 56 20.36 4.80 -13.15
C ILE A 56 19.59 6.08 -12.82
N ILE A 57 19.36 6.35 -11.54
CA ILE A 57 18.57 7.51 -11.10
C ILE A 57 19.30 8.81 -11.44
N THR A 58 20.63 8.84 -11.31
CA THR A 58 21.44 10.00 -11.71
C THR A 58 21.35 10.24 -13.22
N ILE A 59 21.41 9.20 -14.05
CA ILE A 59 21.25 9.33 -15.52
C ILE A 59 19.86 9.83 -15.90
N ILE A 60 18.81 9.29 -15.26
CA ILE A 60 17.43 9.72 -15.49
C ILE A 60 17.26 11.19 -15.09
N ALA A 61 17.77 11.59 -13.92
CA ALA A 61 17.69 12.96 -13.44
C ALA A 61 18.45 13.94 -14.36
N TRP A 62 19.63 13.54 -14.86
CA TRP A 62 20.40 14.33 -15.82
C TRP A 62 19.60 14.58 -17.10
N ARG A 63 19.00 13.52 -17.67
CA ARG A 63 18.22 13.60 -18.91
C ARG A 63 16.98 14.49 -18.80
N GLN A 64 16.36 14.57 -17.63
CA GLN A 64 15.17 15.41 -17.45
C GLN A 64 15.52 16.87 -17.12
N THR A 65 16.64 17.11 -16.45
CA THR A 65 16.87 18.40 -15.81
C THR A 65 18.00 19.22 -16.42
N HIS A 66 19.01 18.56 -17.02
CA HIS A 66 20.25 19.18 -17.53
C HIS A 66 20.96 20.11 -16.53
N ASN A 67 20.65 19.98 -15.24
CA ASN A 67 21.17 20.80 -14.16
C ASN A 67 21.94 19.91 -13.19
N LEU A 68 23.20 20.24 -12.94
CA LEU A 68 24.11 19.43 -12.12
C LEU A 68 23.58 19.20 -10.70
N LEU A 69 23.07 20.24 -10.03
CA LEU A 69 22.59 20.12 -8.65
C LEU A 69 21.38 19.19 -8.55
N LYS A 70 20.40 19.39 -9.44
CA LYS A 70 19.16 18.57 -9.45
C LYS A 70 19.42 17.12 -9.88
N THR A 71 20.54 16.88 -10.55
CA THR A 71 20.97 15.55 -10.99
C THR A 71 21.69 14.78 -9.89
N LEU A 72 22.60 15.43 -9.17
CA LEU A 72 23.43 14.78 -8.15
C LEU A 72 22.67 14.55 -6.84
N LEU A 73 21.71 15.41 -6.51
CA LEU A 73 20.99 15.36 -5.24
C LEU A 73 20.26 14.01 -5.02
N PRO A 74 19.46 13.46 -5.96
CA PRO A 74 18.81 12.16 -5.78
C PRO A 74 19.82 11.01 -5.59
N GLY A 75 20.92 11.01 -6.36
CA GLY A 75 21.97 10.01 -6.23
C GLY A 75 22.64 10.05 -4.86
N LEU A 76 22.88 11.25 -4.32
CA LEU A 76 23.46 11.44 -2.99
C LEU A 76 22.50 11.00 -1.87
N LEU A 77 21.19 11.23 -2.00
CA LEU A 77 20.20 10.75 -1.03
C LEU A 77 20.08 9.22 -1.01
N ILE A 78 20.20 8.57 -2.16
CA ILE A 78 20.19 7.10 -2.22
C ILE A 78 21.49 6.52 -1.68
N LEU A 79 22.61 7.22 -1.92
CA LEU A 79 23.90 6.87 -1.36
C LEU A 79 23.86 6.85 0.17
N THR A 80 23.20 7.79 0.84
CA THR A 80 23.09 7.77 2.31
C THR A 80 22.33 6.54 2.81
N ILE A 81 21.24 6.13 2.15
CA ILE A 81 20.50 4.89 2.47
C ILE A 81 21.42 3.67 2.36
N GLY A 82 22.22 3.60 1.30
CA GLY A 82 23.20 2.53 1.07
C GLY A 82 24.29 2.50 2.14
N LEU A 83 24.86 3.65 2.49
CA LEU A 83 25.90 3.78 3.50
C LEU A 83 25.45 3.34 4.90
N PHE A 84 24.18 3.59 5.25
CA PHE A 84 23.62 3.13 6.53
C PHE A 84 23.23 1.65 6.53
N GLY A 85 23.43 0.92 5.42
CA GLY A 85 23.05 -0.48 5.31
C GLY A 85 21.54 -0.71 5.29
N LEU A 86 20.73 0.34 5.08
CA LEU A 86 19.27 0.29 5.09
C LEU A 86 18.68 -0.07 3.72
N TRP A 87 19.52 -0.43 2.75
CA TRP A 87 19.11 -0.72 1.38
C TRP A 87 18.01 -1.78 1.28
N ASN A 88 18.16 -2.91 1.99
CA ASN A 88 17.18 -3.98 1.94
C ASN A 88 15.81 -3.52 2.46
N VAL A 89 15.79 -2.81 3.59
CA VAL A 89 14.56 -2.26 4.17
C VAL A 89 13.93 -1.23 3.24
N ALA A 90 14.75 -0.38 2.60
CA ALA A 90 14.27 0.62 1.64
C ALA A 90 13.59 -0.04 0.42
N ILE A 91 14.18 -1.12 -0.13
CA ILE A 91 13.58 -1.86 -1.25
C ILE A 91 12.30 -2.60 -0.82
N GLU A 92 12.21 -3.10 0.42
CA GLU A 92 10.97 -3.69 0.93
C GLU A 92 9.84 -2.67 1.01
N THR A 93 10.12 -1.48 1.56
CA THR A 93 9.14 -0.39 1.58
C THR A 93 8.75 0.05 0.16
N LEU A 94 9.73 0.16 -0.74
CA LEU A 94 9.48 0.51 -2.15
C LEU A 94 8.62 -0.55 -2.84
N GLY A 95 8.87 -1.83 -2.57
CA GLY A 95 8.06 -2.94 -3.07
C GLY A 95 6.61 -2.85 -2.61
N ILE A 96 6.38 -2.59 -1.32
CA ILE A 96 5.03 -2.41 -0.75
C ILE A 96 4.32 -1.25 -1.46
N ILE A 97 4.97 -0.11 -1.60
CA ILE A 97 4.40 1.07 -2.29
C ILE A 97 4.10 0.75 -3.75
N PHE A 98 5.00 0.07 -4.46
CA PHE A 98 4.81 -0.24 -5.87
C PHE A 98 3.60 -1.17 -6.09
N VAL A 99 3.49 -2.23 -5.31
CA VAL A 99 2.33 -3.15 -5.36
C VAL A 99 1.04 -2.41 -5.00
N ALA A 100 1.06 -1.61 -3.92
CA ALA A 100 -0.11 -0.85 -3.51
C ALA A 100 -0.58 0.11 -4.59
N VAL A 101 0.32 0.89 -5.20
CA VAL A 101 0.00 1.81 -6.30
C VAL A 101 -0.56 1.05 -7.50
N LEU A 102 0.02 -0.09 -7.88
CA LEU A 102 -0.52 -0.89 -8.98
C LEU A 102 -1.95 -1.36 -8.70
N ILE A 103 -2.22 -1.88 -7.50
CA ILE A 103 -3.56 -2.32 -7.08
C ILE A 103 -4.52 -1.12 -7.07
N SER A 104 -4.12 0.01 -6.49
CA SER A 104 -4.93 1.22 -6.43
C SER A 104 -5.24 1.79 -7.82
N LEU A 105 -4.32 1.71 -8.78
CA LEU A 105 -4.60 2.12 -10.16
C LEU A 105 -5.56 1.16 -10.86
N ILE A 106 -5.36 -0.15 -10.70
CA ILE A 106 -6.22 -1.19 -11.31
C ILE A 106 -7.66 -1.09 -10.81
N ILE A 107 -7.86 -0.75 -9.53
CA ILE A 107 -9.19 -0.67 -8.91
C ILE A 107 -9.76 0.76 -9.01
N GLY A 108 -8.94 1.76 -8.69
CA GLY A 108 -9.35 3.15 -8.58
C GLY A 108 -9.70 3.79 -9.92
N ILE A 109 -9.00 3.46 -11.00
CA ILE A 109 -9.32 4.01 -12.33
C ILE A 109 -10.71 3.54 -12.80
N PRO A 110 -11.05 2.24 -12.83
CA PRO A 110 -12.39 1.80 -13.20
C PRO A 110 -13.50 2.38 -12.31
N ILE A 111 -13.29 2.42 -10.99
CA ILE A 111 -14.26 3.00 -10.06
C ILE A 111 -14.45 4.50 -10.35
N GLY A 112 -13.36 5.25 -10.55
CA GLY A 112 -13.42 6.67 -10.89
C GLY A 112 -14.15 6.95 -12.20
N VAL A 113 -13.92 6.12 -13.23
CA VAL A 113 -14.65 6.22 -14.51
C VAL A 113 -16.13 5.86 -14.35
N ALA A 114 -16.48 4.88 -13.52
CA ALA A 114 -17.87 4.55 -13.23
C ALA A 114 -18.57 5.67 -12.44
N MET A 115 -17.87 6.31 -11.50
CA MET A 115 -18.37 7.46 -10.73
C MET A 115 -18.62 8.68 -11.62
N SER A 116 -17.76 8.95 -12.61
CA SER A 116 -17.99 10.06 -13.53
C SER A 116 -19.19 9.84 -14.46
N SER A 117 -19.63 8.59 -14.62
CA SER A 117 -20.74 8.23 -15.50
C SER A 117 -22.11 8.26 -14.79
N SER A 118 -22.16 8.32 -13.45
CA SER A 118 -23.43 8.27 -12.71
C SER A 118 -23.37 9.01 -11.37
N ASP A 119 -24.20 10.04 -11.22
CA ASP A 119 -24.33 10.80 -9.97
C ASP A 119 -24.75 9.93 -8.78
N ARG A 120 -25.57 8.90 -9.02
CA ARG A 120 -26.00 7.96 -7.97
C ARG A 120 -24.85 7.06 -7.52
N PHE A 121 -24.07 6.54 -8.46
CA PHE A 121 -22.90 5.73 -8.13
C PHE A 121 -21.85 6.59 -7.41
N ASN A 122 -21.61 7.81 -7.88
CA ASN A 122 -20.74 8.77 -7.20
C ASN A 122 -21.20 9.02 -5.76
N ALA A 123 -22.47 9.39 -5.55
CA ALA A 123 -23.02 9.69 -4.22
C ALA A 123 -22.94 8.51 -3.23
N PHE A 124 -22.99 7.26 -3.72
CA PHE A 124 -22.82 6.07 -2.87
C PHE A 124 -21.35 5.79 -2.53
N ASN A 125 -20.43 6.00 -3.47
CA ASN A 125 -19.02 5.66 -3.28
C ASN A 125 -18.24 6.76 -2.52
N THR A 126 -18.61 8.04 -2.66
CA THR A 126 -17.92 9.15 -1.99
C THR A 126 -17.80 8.93 -0.47
N PRO A 127 -18.87 8.58 0.27
CA PRO A 127 -18.75 8.32 1.72
C PRO A 127 -17.82 7.15 2.07
N LEU A 128 -17.74 6.12 1.22
CA LEU A 128 -16.84 4.99 1.43
C LEU A 128 -15.38 5.43 1.26
N LEU A 129 -15.09 6.19 0.20
CA LEU A 129 -13.75 6.74 -0.05
C LEU A 129 -13.34 7.75 1.03
N ASP A 130 -14.28 8.58 1.50
CA ASP A 130 -14.05 9.50 2.61
C ASP A 130 -13.71 8.74 3.90
N ALA A 131 -14.41 7.64 4.18
CA ALA A 131 -14.09 6.79 5.32
C ALA A 131 -12.69 6.17 5.18
N MET A 132 -12.37 5.61 4.00
CA MET A 132 -11.06 5.05 3.67
C MET A 132 -9.92 6.03 3.97
N GLN A 133 -10.05 7.29 3.55
CA GLN A 133 -9.00 8.30 3.67
C GLN A 133 -8.90 8.98 5.05
N THR A 134 -9.98 8.98 5.84
CA THR A 134 -10.04 9.74 7.11
C THR A 134 -9.86 8.90 8.36
N MET A 135 -10.12 7.58 8.32
CA MET A 135 -9.92 6.74 9.50
C MET A 135 -8.41 6.52 9.79
N PRO A 136 -8.00 6.51 11.07
CA PRO A 136 -6.61 6.25 11.43
C PRO A 136 -6.15 4.86 10.97
N SER A 137 -4.90 4.77 10.51
CA SER A 137 -4.31 3.52 9.97
C SER A 137 -4.42 2.32 10.92
N LEU A 138 -4.32 2.54 12.23
CA LEU A 138 -4.44 1.49 13.25
C LEU A 138 -5.82 0.79 13.24
N VAL A 139 -6.88 1.52 12.88
CA VAL A 139 -8.25 0.97 12.81
C VAL A 139 -8.34 -0.11 11.73
N TYR A 140 -7.66 0.08 10.59
CA TYR A 140 -7.61 -0.89 9.50
C TYR A 140 -6.61 -2.01 9.72
N LEU A 141 -5.49 -1.70 10.40
CA LEU A 141 -4.39 -2.64 10.55
C LEU A 141 -4.78 -3.87 11.37
N ILE A 142 -5.57 -3.70 12.44
CA ILE A 142 -5.96 -4.84 13.31
C ILE A 142 -6.81 -5.86 12.52
N PRO A 143 -7.92 -5.49 11.87
CA PRO A 143 -8.68 -6.42 11.02
C PRO A 143 -7.84 -6.98 9.86
N ALA A 144 -6.98 -6.16 9.25
CA ALA A 144 -6.13 -6.63 8.16
C ALA A 144 -5.17 -7.75 8.62
N LEU A 145 -4.56 -7.63 9.81
CA LEU A 145 -3.71 -8.69 10.36
C LEU A 145 -4.50 -9.96 10.69
N MET A 146 -5.75 -9.83 11.13
CA MET A 146 -6.63 -10.98 11.39
C MET A 146 -7.02 -11.72 10.11
N LEU A 147 -7.24 -10.99 9.01
CA LEU A 147 -7.69 -11.56 7.74
C LEU A 147 -6.54 -12.07 6.87
N PHE A 148 -5.47 -11.29 6.77
CA PHE A 148 -4.37 -11.54 5.84
C PHE A 148 -3.14 -12.16 6.52
N GLY A 149 -3.14 -12.26 7.85
CA GLY A 149 -2.03 -12.76 8.65
C GLY A 149 -0.95 -11.71 8.92
N LEU A 150 0.12 -12.12 9.62
CA LEU A 150 1.28 -11.28 9.88
C LEU A 150 2.19 -11.22 8.66
N GLY A 151 2.77 -10.05 8.37
CA GLY A 151 3.77 -9.89 7.31
C GLY A 151 3.61 -8.61 6.51
N LYS A 152 4.03 -8.64 5.24
CA LYS A 152 4.05 -7.47 4.35
C LYS A 152 2.68 -7.15 3.73
N VAL A 153 1.80 -8.15 3.59
CA VAL A 153 0.49 -8.00 2.92
C VAL A 153 -0.43 -7.00 3.62
N PRO A 154 -0.62 -7.02 4.96
CA PRO A 154 -1.42 -6.01 5.65
C PRO A 154 -0.93 -4.58 5.40
N GLY A 155 0.40 -4.39 5.26
CA GLY A 155 1.00 -3.09 4.92
C GLY A 155 0.62 -2.63 3.51
N VAL A 156 0.55 -3.55 2.53
CA VAL A 156 0.04 -3.24 1.19
C VAL A 156 -1.43 -2.83 1.26
N ILE A 157 -2.27 -3.62 1.94
CA ILE A 157 -3.71 -3.32 2.05
C ILE A 157 -3.96 -1.99 2.75
N ALA A 158 -3.25 -1.69 3.83
CA ALA A 158 -3.34 -0.40 4.51
C ALA A 158 -2.96 0.76 3.58
N THR A 159 -1.90 0.59 2.78
CA THR A 159 -1.46 1.61 1.79
C THR A 159 -2.43 1.76 0.62
N VAL A 160 -3.19 0.72 0.25
CA VAL A 160 -4.23 0.81 -0.79
C VAL A 160 -5.45 1.58 -0.29
N ILE A 161 -5.77 1.44 1.00
CA ILE A 161 -6.91 2.13 1.63
C ILE A 161 -6.60 3.62 1.86
N TYR A 162 -5.36 3.93 2.21
CA TYR A 162 -4.88 5.28 2.46
C TYR A 162 -4.69 6.08 1.16
#